data_AF-D6RMP9-F1
#
_entry.id   AF-D6RMP9-F1
#
_cell.length_a   1.000
_cell.length_b   1.000
_cell.length_c   1.000
_cell.angle_alpha   90.00
_cell.angle_beta   90.00
_cell.angle_gamma   90.00
#
_symmetry.space_group_name_H-M   'P 1'
#
loop_
_entity.id
_entity.type
_entity.pdbx_description
1 polymer ?
#
loop_
_entity_poly.entity_id
_entity_poly.type
_entity_poly.pdbx_seq_one_letter_code
_entity_poly.pdbx_strand_id
1 'polypeptide(L)'
;MFHQAYPMMFQPTAFIKFPQHPTIEENGCSLEVITFLIVRTLFPKYCDKVPDEKSLEAIRVAAWKRLMEHHRRQKLFLMPSYMALYYILAVFAEQSFDDTILGAPDATNLAVEITVKVFSVFYFIASKWHEDPHPEHITHVRFDFGDKSLMDRLQWHRRYILSMERLLLPILDYNISVMPAQWSTFLFFLGALVDEKLPQYRAPYAVAVKILRGSYEAIGTPVPSVPPEKSLGQLRRDVTKSRKIVKQEIPALIAAVCDGLQNPTGSFKFHLSMWL
;
A
#
# COMPACT_ATOMS: atom_id res chain seq x y z
N MET A 1 60.81 17.74 3.59
CA MET A 1 59.66 17.27 4.39
C MET A 1 58.83 16.37 3.49
N PHE A 2 58.81 15.07 3.76
CA PHE A 2 58.12 14.08 2.94
C PHE A 2 56.68 13.90 3.43
N HIS A 3 55.70 14.06 2.54
CA HIS A 3 54.31 13.64 2.77
C HIS A 3 54.24 12.12 2.66
N GLN A 4 53.92 11.44 3.75
CA GLN A 4 53.49 10.04 3.73
C GLN A 4 52.05 9.98 3.22
N ALA A 5 51.87 9.42 2.03
CA ALA A 5 50.56 8.99 1.53
C ALA A 5 50.21 7.66 2.19
N TYR A 6 49.08 7.60 2.89
CA TYR A 6 48.47 6.35 3.32
C TYR A 6 47.80 5.68 2.11
N PRO A 7 48.13 4.43 1.77
CA PRO A 7 47.35 3.68 0.79
C PRO A 7 46.01 3.30 1.44
N MET A 8 44.93 3.96 1.03
CA MET A 8 43.58 3.43 1.24
C MET A 8 43.46 2.14 0.43
N MET A 9 43.60 1.00 1.10
CA MET A 9 43.13 -0.27 0.57
C MET A 9 41.61 -0.19 0.47
N PHE A 10 41.08 0.05 -0.73
CA PHE A 10 39.73 -0.37 -1.06
C PHE A 10 39.70 -1.89 -1.00
N GLN A 11 39.38 -2.44 0.17
CA GLN A 11 38.82 -3.78 0.20
C GLN A 11 37.47 -3.69 -0.53
N PRO A 12 37.22 -4.50 -1.59
CA PRO A 12 35.87 -4.64 -2.09
C PRO A 12 35.06 -5.17 -0.91
N THR A 13 34.21 -4.31 -0.34
CA THR A 13 33.17 -4.72 0.60
C THR A 13 32.47 -5.89 -0.04
N ALA A 14 32.65 -7.07 0.55
CA ALA A 14 31.90 -8.25 0.20
C ALA A 14 30.45 -7.81 0.03
N PHE A 15 29.87 -8.07 -1.15
CA PHE A 15 28.44 -7.89 -1.38
C PHE A 15 27.74 -8.58 -0.21
N ILE A 16 27.22 -7.77 0.74
CA ILE A 16 26.35 -8.25 1.78
C ILE A 16 25.20 -8.86 0.98
N LYS A 17 25.10 -10.19 0.97
CA LYS A 17 23.90 -10.87 0.50
C LYS A 17 22.79 -10.33 1.38
N PHE A 18 22.03 -9.38 0.86
CA PHE A 18 20.83 -8.90 1.53
C PHE A 18 20.01 -10.15 1.89
N PRO A 19 19.59 -10.33 3.14
CA PRO A 19 18.68 -11.41 3.48
C PRO A 19 17.49 -11.32 2.53
N GLN A 20 17.10 -12.44 1.91
CA GLN A 20 15.97 -12.47 0.97
C GLN A 20 14.80 -11.71 1.59
N HIS A 21 14.36 -10.63 0.95
CA HIS A 21 13.26 -9.82 1.46
C HIS A 21 12.02 -10.72 1.54
N PRO A 22 11.39 -10.86 2.72
CA PRO A 22 10.24 -11.72 2.88
C PRO A 22 9.14 -11.32 1.91
N THR A 23 8.71 -12.26 1.07
CA THR A 23 7.59 -12.07 0.15
C THR A 23 6.28 -12.40 0.84
N ILE A 24 5.17 -11.93 0.27
CA ILE A 24 3.86 -12.53 0.56
C ILE A 24 3.95 -14.04 0.30
N GLU A 25 3.27 -14.83 1.12
CA GLU A 25 3.17 -16.26 0.98
C GLU A 25 2.42 -16.67 -0.30
N GLU A 26 2.80 -17.80 -0.91
CA GLU A 26 2.27 -18.22 -2.22
C GLU A 26 0.74 -18.44 -2.22
N ASN A 27 0.16 -18.78 -1.07
CA ASN A 27 -1.30 -18.94 -0.93
C ASN A 27 -2.05 -17.60 -0.83
N GLY A 28 -1.34 -16.49 -0.61
CA GLY A 28 -1.90 -15.15 -0.66
C GLY A 28 -2.71 -14.70 0.55
N CYS A 29 -2.67 -15.40 1.69
CA CYS A 29 -3.50 -15.06 2.85
C CYS A 29 -3.29 -13.62 3.36
N SER A 30 -2.06 -13.11 3.35
CA SER A 30 -1.71 -11.75 3.74
C SER A 30 -2.31 -10.74 2.77
N LEU A 31 -2.23 -11.00 1.45
CA LEU A 31 -2.89 -10.16 0.44
C LEU A 31 -4.40 -10.20 0.57
N GLU A 32 -4.97 -11.33 1.00
CA GLU A 32 -6.40 -11.46 1.24
C GLU A 32 -6.86 -10.57 2.41
N VAL A 33 -6.13 -10.60 3.54
CA VAL A 33 -6.37 -9.72 4.70
C VAL A 33 -6.18 -8.24 4.33
N ILE A 34 -5.12 -7.93 3.59
CA ILE A 34 -4.86 -6.56 3.10
C ILE A 34 -6.01 -6.09 2.22
N THR A 35 -6.44 -6.91 1.25
CA THR A 35 -7.54 -6.55 0.33
C THR A 35 -8.84 -6.35 1.09
N PHE A 36 -9.16 -7.22 2.05
CA PHE A 36 -10.33 -7.07 2.93
C PHE A 36 -10.34 -5.70 3.63
N LEU A 37 -9.21 -5.31 4.22
CA LEU A 37 -9.12 -4.03 4.93
C LEU A 37 -9.18 -2.82 3.99
N ILE A 38 -8.55 -2.90 2.82
CA ILE A 38 -8.61 -1.83 1.83
C ILE A 38 -10.05 -1.62 1.36
N VAL A 39 -10.75 -2.69 0.96
CA VAL A 39 -12.14 -2.60 0.48
C VAL A 39 -13.06 -1.97 1.53
N ARG A 40 -12.95 -2.40 2.81
CA ARG A 40 -13.72 -1.80 3.91
C ARG A 40 -13.37 -0.34 4.20
N THR A 41 -12.14 0.06 3.90
CA THR A 41 -11.67 1.44 4.10
C THR A 41 -12.13 2.35 2.97
N LEU A 42 -12.06 1.88 1.72
CA LEU A 42 -12.41 2.67 0.54
C LEU A 42 -13.91 2.74 0.29
N PHE A 43 -14.69 1.75 0.74
CA PHE A 43 -16.14 1.65 0.52
C PHE A 43 -16.94 1.36 1.80
N PRO A 44 -16.85 2.22 2.84
CA PRO A 44 -17.56 2.01 4.10
C PRO A 44 -19.09 2.02 3.95
N LYS A 45 -19.69 2.81 3.04
CA LYS A 45 -21.16 2.79 2.86
C LYS A 45 -21.65 1.46 2.29
N TYR A 46 -20.83 0.76 1.50
CA TYR A 46 -21.10 -0.62 1.07
C TYR A 46 -21.06 -1.63 2.22
N CYS A 47 -20.43 -1.28 3.35
CA CYS A 47 -20.45 -2.10 4.56
C CYS A 47 -21.71 -1.86 5.42
N ASP A 48 -22.28 -0.65 5.37
CA ASP A 48 -23.28 -0.19 6.35
C ASP A 48 -24.72 -0.06 5.81
N LYS A 49 -24.95 -0.02 4.48
CA LYS A 49 -26.30 0.19 3.89
C LYS A 49 -26.70 -0.90 2.85
N VAL A 50 -27.41 -1.94 3.34
CA VAL A 50 -28.27 -2.93 2.61
C VAL A 50 -27.56 -3.92 1.64
N PRO A 51 -28.20 -5.03 1.22
CA PRO A 51 -28.04 -6.39 1.74
C PRO A 51 -27.23 -7.28 0.79
N ASP A 52 -26.16 -6.76 0.18
CA ASP A 52 -25.32 -7.61 -0.66
C ASP A 52 -23.90 -7.67 -0.12
N GLU A 53 -23.77 -8.33 1.03
CA GLU A 53 -22.51 -8.89 1.51
C GLU A 53 -21.79 -9.63 0.36
N LYS A 54 -22.54 -10.22 -0.60
CA LYS A 54 -21.98 -10.82 -1.81
C LYS A 54 -21.31 -9.82 -2.75
N SER A 55 -21.76 -8.56 -2.83
CA SER A 55 -21.12 -7.53 -3.65
C SER A 55 -19.79 -7.07 -3.06
N LEU A 56 -19.72 -6.82 -1.74
CA LEU A 56 -18.46 -6.48 -1.08
C LEU A 56 -17.47 -7.65 -1.14
N GLU A 57 -17.97 -8.86 -0.92
CA GLU A 57 -17.21 -10.09 -1.06
C GLU A 57 -16.74 -10.30 -2.51
N ALA A 58 -17.57 -10.00 -3.50
CA ALA A 58 -17.18 -10.07 -4.92
C ALA A 58 -16.07 -9.07 -5.25
N ILE A 59 -16.17 -7.82 -4.76
CA ILE A 59 -15.10 -6.80 -4.92
C ILE A 59 -13.81 -7.32 -4.30
N ARG A 60 -13.88 -7.79 -3.05
CA ARG A 60 -12.73 -8.33 -2.31
C ARG A 60 -12.07 -9.49 -3.04
N VAL A 61 -12.84 -10.50 -3.43
CA VAL A 61 -12.34 -11.71 -4.10
C VAL A 61 -11.75 -11.37 -5.47
N ALA A 62 -12.40 -10.50 -6.26
CA ALA A 62 -11.90 -10.11 -7.56
C ALA A 62 -10.63 -9.24 -7.47
N ALA A 63 -10.57 -8.28 -6.55
CA ALA A 63 -9.38 -7.49 -6.31
C ALA A 63 -8.21 -8.35 -5.81
N TRP A 64 -8.46 -9.25 -4.85
CA TRP A 64 -7.47 -10.20 -4.35
C TRP A 64 -6.92 -11.09 -5.47
N LYS A 65 -7.78 -11.64 -6.33
CA LYS A 65 -7.34 -12.45 -7.50
C LYS A 65 -6.42 -11.66 -8.43
N ARG A 66 -6.74 -10.39 -8.70
CA ARG A 66 -5.87 -9.51 -9.52
C ARG A 66 -4.52 -9.26 -8.84
N LEU A 67 -4.51 -8.93 -7.55
CA LEU A 67 -3.28 -8.73 -6.79
C LEU A 67 -2.45 -10.01 -6.67
N MET A 68 -3.09 -11.18 -6.55
CA MET A 68 -2.42 -12.47 -6.55
C MET A 68 -1.74 -12.78 -7.88
N GLU A 69 -2.35 -12.42 -9.00
CA GLU A 69 -1.71 -12.56 -10.30
C GLU A 69 -0.46 -11.67 -10.40
N HIS A 70 -0.51 -10.44 -9.90
CA HIS A 70 0.68 -9.59 -9.79
C HIS A 70 1.74 -10.19 -8.88
N HIS A 71 1.35 -10.73 -7.73
CA HIS A 71 2.28 -11.37 -6.80
C HIS A 71 2.98 -12.59 -7.42
N ARG A 72 2.27 -13.43 -8.18
CA ARG A 72 2.89 -14.57 -8.87
C ARG A 72 3.95 -14.13 -9.88
N ARG A 73 3.73 -13.01 -10.57
CA ARG A 73 4.63 -12.49 -11.60
C ARG A 73 5.82 -11.71 -11.04
N GLN A 74 5.59 -10.89 -10.02
CA GLN A 74 6.54 -9.87 -9.55
C GLN A 74 7.03 -10.09 -8.12
N LYS A 75 6.48 -11.08 -7.40
CA LYS A 75 6.83 -11.39 -6.00
C LYS A 75 6.77 -10.17 -5.09
N LEU A 76 5.55 -9.75 -4.76
CA LEU A 76 5.31 -8.66 -3.81
C LEU A 76 5.95 -8.95 -2.45
N PHE A 77 6.61 -7.95 -1.89
CA PHE A 77 7.24 -8.02 -0.57
C PHE A 77 6.22 -7.78 0.54
N LEU A 78 6.40 -8.51 1.64
CA LEU A 78 5.50 -8.48 2.79
C LEU A 78 5.49 -7.09 3.43
N MET A 79 6.66 -6.53 3.70
CA MET A 79 6.79 -5.25 4.41
C MET A 79 6.17 -4.07 3.65
N PRO A 80 6.49 -3.82 2.37
CA PRO A 80 5.83 -2.77 1.59
C PRO A 80 4.32 -2.98 1.44
N SER A 81 3.84 -4.23 1.37
CA SER A 81 2.41 -4.52 1.31
C SER A 81 1.66 -4.07 2.56
N TYR A 82 2.21 -4.35 3.74
CA TYR A 82 1.61 -3.93 5.01
C TYR A 82 1.79 -2.43 5.29
N MET A 83 2.91 -1.83 4.85
CA MET A 83 3.09 -0.38 4.89
C MET A 83 2.09 0.36 3.99
N ALA A 84 1.83 -0.16 2.78
CA ALA A 84 0.81 0.37 1.90
C ALA A 84 -0.57 0.35 2.57
N LEU A 85 -0.92 -0.78 3.20
CA LEU A 85 -2.15 -0.89 3.99
C LEU A 85 -2.21 0.16 5.11
N TYR A 86 -1.13 0.32 5.88
CA TYR A 86 -1.06 1.34 6.94
C TYR A 86 -1.32 2.76 6.39
N TYR A 87 -0.69 3.12 5.26
CA TYR A 87 -0.92 4.42 4.64
C TYR A 87 -2.35 4.59 4.13
N ILE A 88 -2.93 3.56 3.50
CA ILE A 88 -4.32 3.60 3.03
C ILE A 88 -5.28 3.85 4.19
N LEU A 89 -5.08 3.14 5.32
CA LEU A 89 -5.89 3.34 6.53
C LEU A 89 -5.77 4.77 7.08
N ALA A 90 -4.57 5.36 7.06
CA ALA A 90 -4.35 6.72 7.54
C ALA A 90 -4.94 7.77 6.58
N VAL A 91 -4.71 7.64 5.28
CA VAL A 91 -5.18 8.60 4.26
C VAL A 91 -6.71 8.58 4.16
N PHE A 92 -7.31 7.39 4.04
CA PHE A 92 -8.76 7.24 3.85
C PHE A 92 -9.51 7.02 5.18
N ALA A 93 -9.00 7.60 6.27
CA ALA A 93 -9.64 7.49 7.58
C ALA A 93 -11.03 8.17 7.64
N GLU A 94 -11.19 9.26 6.87
CA GLU A 94 -12.38 10.12 6.86
C GLU A 94 -12.92 10.38 5.44
N GLN A 95 -12.24 9.86 4.40
CA GLN A 95 -12.64 10.02 3.01
C GLN A 95 -12.78 8.64 2.36
N SER A 96 -13.71 8.51 1.42
CA SER A 96 -14.01 7.25 0.74
C SER A 96 -14.33 7.46 -0.74
N PHE A 97 -14.41 6.37 -1.48
CA PHE A 97 -14.82 6.37 -2.90
C PHE A 97 -16.31 6.05 -3.06
N ASP A 98 -17.09 5.99 -1.98
CA ASP A 98 -18.51 5.59 -2.04
C ASP A 98 -19.31 6.46 -3.01
N ASP A 99 -19.13 7.78 -2.95
CA ASP A 99 -19.88 8.74 -3.77
C ASP A 99 -19.51 8.61 -5.26
N THR A 100 -18.33 8.08 -5.57
CA THR A 100 -17.91 7.79 -6.94
C THR A 100 -18.53 6.49 -7.47
N ILE A 101 -18.63 5.46 -6.62
CA ILE A 101 -19.06 4.12 -7.05
C ILE A 101 -20.60 3.99 -7.10
N LEU A 102 -21.33 4.59 -6.15
CA LEU A 102 -22.77 4.38 -5.97
C LEU A 102 -23.63 4.84 -7.17
N GLY A 103 -23.08 5.61 -8.11
CA GLY A 103 -23.76 6.04 -9.34
C GLY A 103 -23.26 5.40 -10.63
N ALA A 104 -22.28 4.48 -10.57
CA ALA A 104 -21.62 3.95 -11.76
C ALA A 104 -22.37 2.74 -12.35
N PRO A 105 -22.54 2.64 -13.69
CA PRO A 105 -23.18 1.49 -14.36
C PRO A 105 -22.48 0.13 -14.14
N ASP A 106 -21.24 0.13 -13.65
CA ASP A 106 -20.46 -1.06 -13.30
C ASP A 106 -19.67 -0.83 -11.99
N ALA A 107 -20.42 -0.53 -10.93
CA ALA A 107 -19.89 -0.21 -9.61
C ALA A 107 -18.89 -1.26 -9.08
N THR A 108 -19.15 -2.55 -9.29
CA THR A 108 -18.30 -3.64 -8.81
C THR A 108 -16.95 -3.67 -9.51
N ASN A 109 -16.90 -3.69 -10.85
CA ASN A 109 -15.60 -3.70 -11.54
C ASN A 109 -14.83 -2.41 -11.31
N LEU A 110 -15.53 -1.28 -11.22
CA LEU A 110 -14.92 0.01 -10.89
C LEU A 110 -14.30 -0.02 -9.49
N ALA A 111 -15.01 -0.54 -8.49
CA ALA A 111 -14.49 -0.68 -7.13
C ALA A 111 -13.30 -1.65 -7.05
N VAL A 112 -13.33 -2.74 -7.81
CA VAL A 112 -12.19 -3.67 -7.95
C VAL A 112 -10.98 -2.94 -8.52
N GLU A 113 -11.17 -2.16 -9.58
CA GLU A 113 -10.07 -1.42 -10.21
C GLU A 113 -9.50 -0.33 -9.29
N ILE A 114 -10.35 0.43 -8.60
CA ILE A 114 -9.94 1.41 -7.59
C ILE A 114 -9.15 0.74 -6.48
N THR A 115 -9.61 -0.40 -5.96
CA THR A 115 -8.92 -1.17 -4.91
C THR A 115 -7.50 -1.53 -5.33
N VAL A 116 -7.35 -2.09 -6.54
CA VAL A 116 -6.03 -2.46 -7.07
C VAL A 116 -5.18 -1.22 -7.30
N LYS A 117 -5.70 -0.17 -7.95
CA LYS A 117 -4.96 1.09 -8.21
C LYS A 117 -4.45 1.74 -6.94
N VAL A 118 -5.30 1.86 -5.92
CA VAL A 118 -4.93 2.42 -4.62
C VAL A 118 -3.85 1.56 -3.98
N PHE A 119 -4.02 0.23 -3.91
CA PHE A 119 -2.96 -0.64 -3.39
C PHE A 119 -1.63 -0.44 -4.13
N SER A 120 -1.64 -0.44 -5.46
CA SER A 120 -0.45 -0.29 -6.30
C SER A 120 0.31 1.00 -6.06
N VAL A 121 -0.38 2.13 -6.00
CA VAL A 121 0.22 3.45 -5.78
C VAL A 121 0.88 3.51 -4.40
N PHE A 122 0.16 3.08 -3.37
CA PHE A 122 0.67 3.09 -1.99
C PHE A 122 1.79 2.07 -1.78
N TYR A 123 1.71 0.91 -2.43
CA TYR A 123 2.77 -0.10 -2.45
C TYR A 123 4.06 0.45 -3.07
N PHE A 124 3.95 1.18 -4.18
CA PHE A 124 5.09 1.82 -4.83
C PHE A 124 5.80 2.82 -3.90
N ILE A 125 5.03 3.69 -3.21
CA ILE A 125 5.59 4.61 -2.21
C ILE A 125 6.23 3.86 -1.04
N ALA A 126 5.56 2.82 -0.51
CA ALA A 126 6.09 2.01 0.57
C ALA A 126 7.40 1.30 0.21
N SER A 127 7.52 0.82 -1.04
CA SER A 127 8.71 0.13 -1.52
C SER A 127 9.93 1.06 -1.62
N LYS A 128 9.72 2.36 -1.91
CA LYS A 128 10.80 3.37 -1.89
C LYS A 128 11.36 3.60 -0.50
N TRP A 129 10.52 3.55 0.54
CA TRP A 129 10.97 3.78 1.91
C TRP A 129 11.78 2.62 2.47
N HIS A 130 11.43 1.37 2.13
CA HIS A 130 12.07 0.21 2.74
C HIS A 130 13.52 -0.04 2.24
N GLU A 131 14.12 0.91 1.52
CA GLU A 131 15.42 0.76 0.85
C GLU A 131 15.51 -0.61 0.17
N ASP A 132 14.58 -0.85 -0.75
CA ASP A 132 14.63 -2.03 -1.58
C ASP A 132 16.02 -2.11 -2.25
N PRO A 133 16.87 -3.10 -1.90
CA PRO A 133 18.19 -3.22 -2.49
C PRO A 133 18.12 -3.61 -3.96
N HIS A 134 16.92 -3.93 -4.46
CA HIS A 134 16.61 -4.07 -5.86
C HIS A 134 15.90 -2.81 -6.35
N PRO A 135 16.62 -1.76 -6.81
CA PRO A 135 16.01 -0.66 -7.54
C PRO A 135 15.20 -1.15 -8.76
N GLU A 136 15.49 -2.38 -9.21
CA GLU A 136 14.66 -3.12 -10.16
C GLU A 136 13.26 -3.42 -9.62
N HIS A 137 13.03 -3.81 -8.37
CA HIS A 137 11.67 -4.12 -7.88
C HIS A 137 10.75 -2.89 -7.86
N ILE A 138 11.26 -1.73 -7.43
CA ILE A 138 10.52 -0.45 -7.53
C ILE A 138 10.22 -0.10 -9.00
N THR A 139 11.11 -0.43 -9.93
CA THR A 139 10.94 -0.14 -11.37
C THR A 139 10.22 -1.25 -12.16
N HIS A 140 10.10 -2.46 -11.61
CA HIS A 140 9.58 -3.68 -12.24
C HIS A 140 8.26 -4.18 -11.64
N VAL A 141 7.91 -3.84 -10.39
CA VAL A 141 6.58 -4.12 -9.84
C VAL A 141 5.57 -3.33 -10.64
N ARG A 142 4.93 -4.04 -11.56
CA ARG A 142 3.96 -3.51 -12.52
C ARG A 142 2.60 -4.08 -12.17
N PHE A 143 1.68 -3.16 -11.95
CA PHE A 143 0.27 -3.49 -11.89
C PHE A 143 -0.32 -3.17 -13.27
N ASP A 144 -0.83 -4.21 -13.92
CA ASP A 144 -1.44 -4.15 -15.23
C ASP A 144 -2.88 -3.66 -15.07
N PHE A 145 -3.21 -2.58 -15.77
CA PHE A 145 -4.55 -2.00 -15.80
C PHE A 145 -5.05 -1.93 -17.25
N GLY A 146 -6.15 -2.64 -17.54
CA GLY A 146 -6.80 -2.67 -18.86
C GLY A 146 -6.07 -3.45 -19.97
N ASP A 147 -6.68 -3.47 -21.16
CA ASP A 147 -6.26 -4.26 -22.34
C ASP A 147 -5.38 -3.49 -23.33
N LYS A 148 -4.34 -2.79 -22.85
CA LYS A 148 -3.42 -2.05 -23.72
C LYS A 148 -2.28 -2.91 -24.26
N SER A 149 -1.64 -2.49 -25.36
CA SER A 149 -0.40 -3.12 -25.86
C SER A 149 0.71 -3.05 -24.80
N LEU A 150 1.68 -3.99 -24.79
CA LEU A 150 2.73 -4.05 -23.76
C LEU A 150 3.54 -2.74 -23.67
N MET A 151 3.88 -2.11 -24.78
CA MET A 151 4.65 -0.86 -24.81
C MET A 151 3.84 0.35 -24.33
N ASP A 152 2.56 0.42 -24.70
CA ASP A 152 1.67 1.49 -24.24
C ASP A 152 1.36 1.36 -22.74
N ARG A 153 1.27 0.12 -22.24
CA ARG A 153 1.15 -0.17 -20.80
C ARG A 153 2.34 0.36 -20.01
N LEU A 154 3.56 0.19 -20.52
CA LEU A 154 4.78 0.63 -19.83
C LEU A 154 4.85 2.14 -19.67
N GLN A 155 4.63 2.88 -20.75
CA GLN A 155 4.68 4.34 -20.70
C GLN A 155 3.53 4.93 -19.89
N TRP A 156 2.33 4.34 -20.03
CA TRP A 156 1.17 4.77 -19.27
C TRP A 156 1.35 4.50 -17.77
N HIS A 157 1.78 3.29 -17.38
CA HIS A 157 1.97 2.93 -15.97
C HIS A 157 3.02 3.82 -15.29
N ARG A 158 4.16 4.06 -15.95
CA ARG A 158 5.20 4.94 -15.42
C ARG A 158 4.69 6.38 -15.23
N ARG A 159 3.97 6.93 -16.22
CA ARG A 159 3.38 8.27 -16.11
C ARG A 159 2.31 8.32 -15.02
N TYR A 160 1.45 7.32 -14.96
CA TYR A 160 0.38 7.20 -13.98
C TYR A 160 0.94 7.16 -12.55
N ILE A 161 1.88 6.25 -12.27
CA ILE A 161 2.49 6.13 -10.95
C ILE A 161 3.23 7.40 -10.54
N LEU A 162 3.98 8.04 -11.45
CA LEU A 162 4.65 9.32 -11.15
C LEU A 162 3.66 10.45 -10.87
N SER A 163 2.54 10.52 -11.61
CA SER A 163 1.48 11.49 -11.32
C SER A 163 0.82 11.23 -9.98
N MET A 164 0.51 9.96 -9.67
CA MET A 164 -0.07 9.58 -8.38
C MET A 164 0.88 9.83 -7.22
N GLU A 165 2.17 9.58 -7.39
CA GLU A 165 3.20 9.91 -6.41
C GLU A 165 3.22 11.42 -6.10
N ARG A 166 3.15 12.27 -7.14
CA ARG A 166 3.11 13.73 -6.96
C ARG A 166 1.89 14.20 -6.18
N LEU A 167 0.78 13.48 -6.26
CA LEU A 167 -0.44 13.76 -5.50
C LEU A 167 -0.38 13.16 -4.07
N LEU A 168 0.24 11.99 -3.92
CA LEU A 168 0.28 11.26 -2.65
C LEU A 168 1.34 11.79 -1.68
N LEU A 169 2.50 12.23 -2.16
CA LEU A 169 3.56 12.75 -1.28
C LEU A 169 3.11 13.97 -0.44
N PRO A 170 2.43 14.99 -1.01
CA PRO A 170 1.84 16.08 -0.23
C PRO A 170 0.85 15.60 0.83
N ILE A 171 -0.02 14.63 0.50
CA ILE A 171 -0.99 14.03 1.45
C ILE A 171 -0.26 13.44 2.67
N LEU A 172 0.90 12.81 2.43
CA LEU A 172 1.76 12.22 3.46
C LEU A 172 2.71 13.23 4.12
N ASP A 173 2.54 14.55 3.89
CA ASP A 173 3.42 15.62 4.39
C ASP A 173 4.89 15.40 4.01
N TYR A 174 5.13 14.79 2.84
CA TYR A 174 6.43 14.32 2.35
C TYR A 174 7.18 13.37 3.29
N ASN A 175 6.51 12.88 4.33
CA ASN A 175 7.05 11.94 5.28
C ASN A 175 6.50 10.55 4.97
N ILE A 176 7.31 9.75 4.27
CA ILE A 176 7.01 8.34 3.98
C ILE A 176 7.69 7.39 4.98
N SER A 177 8.22 7.92 6.08
CA SER A 177 8.85 7.12 7.13
C SER A 177 7.79 6.65 8.10
N VAL A 178 7.74 5.35 8.40
CA VAL A 178 6.91 4.82 9.48
C VAL A 178 7.74 4.75 10.76
N MET A 179 7.27 5.40 11.82
CA MET A 179 7.97 5.40 13.09
C MET A 179 7.67 4.09 13.85
N PRO A 180 8.61 3.58 14.67
CA PRO A 180 8.41 2.34 15.43
C PRO A 180 7.13 2.33 16.28
N ALA A 181 6.78 3.45 16.91
CA ALA A 181 5.53 3.59 17.66
C ALA A 181 4.27 3.43 16.78
N GLN A 182 4.27 4.05 15.59
CA GLN A 182 3.19 3.92 14.61
C GLN A 182 3.06 2.46 14.13
N TRP A 183 4.20 1.82 13.86
CA TRP A 183 4.25 0.44 13.41
C TRP A 183 3.74 -0.54 14.47
N SER A 184 4.17 -0.37 15.72
CA SER A 184 3.73 -1.20 16.83
C SER A 184 2.21 -1.18 17.01
N THR A 185 1.62 0.02 16.97
CA THR A 185 0.17 0.22 17.11
C THR A 185 -0.58 -0.41 15.94
N PHE A 186 -0.03 -0.31 14.72
CA PHE A 186 -0.59 -0.97 13.54
C PHE A 186 -0.56 -2.51 13.65
N LEU A 187 0.54 -3.09 14.12
CA LEU A 187 0.63 -4.54 14.34
C LEU A 187 -0.33 -5.01 15.44
N PHE A 188 -0.52 -4.24 16.51
CA PHE A 188 -1.52 -4.57 17.54
C PHE A 188 -2.95 -4.49 17.01
N PHE A 189 -3.26 -3.46 16.23
CA PHE A 189 -4.56 -3.34 15.55
C PHE A 189 -4.86 -4.57 14.69
N LEU A 190 -3.90 -4.98 13.85
CA LEU A 190 -4.06 -6.13 12.98
C LEU A 190 -4.21 -7.45 13.78
N GLY A 191 -3.47 -7.60 14.89
CA GLY A 191 -3.62 -8.76 15.79
C GLY A 191 -5.01 -8.84 16.40
N ALA A 192 -5.49 -7.74 16.98
CA ALA A 192 -6.86 -7.67 17.52
C ALA A 192 -7.92 -7.93 16.44
N LEU A 193 -7.73 -7.41 15.22
CA LEU A 193 -8.65 -7.65 14.11
C LEU A 193 -8.72 -9.14 13.75
N VAL A 194 -7.57 -9.79 13.63
CA VAL A 194 -7.48 -11.22 13.30
C VAL A 194 -8.10 -12.08 14.39
N ASP A 195 -7.87 -11.74 15.65
CA ASP A 195 -8.44 -12.49 16.78
C ASP A 195 -9.96 -12.31 16.93
N GLU A 196 -10.48 -11.08 16.75
CA GLU A 196 -11.89 -10.78 16.98
C GLU A 196 -12.79 -11.01 15.76
N LYS A 197 -12.29 -10.80 14.54
CA LYS A 197 -13.12 -10.71 13.31
C LYS A 197 -12.72 -11.68 12.21
N LEU A 198 -11.49 -12.17 12.23
CA LEU A 198 -10.89 -12.90 11.12
C LEU A 198 -10.10 -14.15 11.60
N PRO A 199 -10.68 -15.00 12.49
CA PRO A 199 -9.93 -16.06 13.17
C PRO A 199 -9.33 -17.09 12.22
N GLN A 200 -9.91 -17.28 11.03
CA GLN A 200 -9.39 -18.17 9.99
C GLN A 200 -8.00 -17.74 9.47
N TYR A 201 -7.61 -16.48 9.66
CA TYR A 201 -6.30 -15.97 9.26
C TYR A 201 -5.26 -15.95 10.39
N ARG A 202 -5.61 -16.42 11.61
CA ARG A 202 -4.72 -16.37 12.79
C ARG A 202 -3.36 -17.00 12.54
N ALA A 203 -3.32 -18.21 11.98
CA ALA A 203 -2.07 -18.93 11.77
C ALA A 203 -1.18 -18.28 10.68
N PRO A 204 -1.68 -17.97 9.47
CA PRO A 204 -0.90 -17.22 8.47
C PRO A 204 -0.43 -15.86 8.98
N TYR A 205 -1.31 -15.14 9.69
CA TYR A 205 -1.01 -13.82 10.23
C TYR A 205 0.08 -13.85 11.31
N ALA A 206 0.10 -14.86 12.18
CA ALA A 206 1.14 -15.00 13.20
C ALA A 206 2.56 -15.09 12.58
N VAL A 207 2.70 -15.76 11.44
CA VAL A 207 3.95 -15.82 10.68
C VAL A 207 4.32 -14.44 10.14
N ALA A 208 3.37 -13.76 9.49
CA ALA A 208 3.59 -12.41 8.95
C ALA A 208 4.00 -11.42 10.06
N VAL A 209 3.33 -11.41 11.20
CA VAL A 209 3.65 -10.53 12.33
C VAL A 209 5.07 -10.75 12.85
N LYS A 210 5.51 -12.01 12.98
CA LYS A 210 6.87 -12.30 13.44
C LYS A 210 7.91 -11.65 12.52
N ILE A 211 7.69 -11.71 11.21
CA ILE A 211 8.55 -11.09 10.21
C ILE A 211 8.49 -9.55 10.30
N LEU A 212 7.28 -9.00 10.38
CA LEU A 212 7.05 -7.55 10.44
C LEU A 212 7.59 -6.90 11.72
N ARG A 213 7.59 -7.63 12.85
CA ARG A 213 8.22 -7.21 14.12
C ARG A 213 9.75 -7.25 14.02
N GLY A 214 10.30 -8.38 13.55
CA GLY A 214 11.76 -8.56 13.44
C GLY A 214 12.45 -7.53 12.54
N SER A 215 11.73 -6.96 11.56
CA SER A 215 12.25 -5.92 10.66
C SER A 215 12.63 -4.62 11.38
N TYR A 216 11.95 -4.26 12.47
CA TYR A 216 12.29 -3.09 13.29
C TYR A 216 13.28 -3.42 14.42
N GLU A 217 13.27 -4.66 14.91
CA GLU A 217 14.28 -5.14 15.86
C GLU A 217 15.68 -5.13 15.24
N ALA A 218 15.80 -5.43 13.94
CA ALA A 218 17.06 -5.38 13.20
C ALA A 218 17.71 -3.99 13.13
N ILE A 219 16.91 -2.91 13.25
CA ILE A 219 17.39 -1.52 13.29
C ILE A 219 17.45 -0.95 14.72
N GLY A 220 17.47 -1.82 15.74
CA GLY A 220 17.69 -1.43 17.13
C GLY A 220 16.49 -0.78 17.83
N THR A 221 15.30 -0.82 17.24
CA THR A 221 14.08 -0.31 17.90
C THR A 221 13.07 -1.44 18.10
N PRO A 222 13.06 -2.09 19.29
CA PRO A 222 12.19 -3.24 19.53
C PRO A 222 10.72 -2.81 19.51
N VAL A 223 9.92 -3.56 18.75
CA VAL A 223 8.45 -3.42 18.78
C VAL A 223 7.94 -4.17 20.01
N PRO A 224 7.17 -3.52 20.90
CA PRO A 224 6.66 -4.18 22.09
C PRO A 224 5.89 -5.47 21.73
N SER A 225 6.13 -6.53 22.49
CA SER A 225 5.53 -7.84 22.22
C SER A 225 4.12 -7.97 22.78
N VAL A 226 3.84 -7.25 23.86
CA VAL A 226 2.58 -7.25 24.60
C VAL A 226 1.63 -6.17 24.05
N PRO A 227 0.41 -6.54 23.61
CA PRO A 227 -0.56 -5.56 23.16
C PRO A 227 -1.06 -4.69 24.32
N PRO A 228 -1.33 -3.39 24.09
CA PRO A 228 -1.97 -2.56 25.09
C PRO A 228 -3.42 -3.01 25.31
N GLU A 229 -3.95 -2.82 26.53
CA GLU A 229 -5.37 -3.04 26.84
C GLU A 229 -6.24 -1.96 26.17
N LYS A 230 -6.47 -2.11 24.87
CA LYS A 230 -7.26 -1.21 24.03
C LYS A 230 -8.23 -2.00 23.19
N SER A 231 -9.43 -1.46 22.99
CA SER A 231 -10.41 -2.08 22.09
C SER A 231 -9.96 -1.97 20.62
N LEU A 232 -10.44 -2.87 19.76
CA LEU A 232 -10.20 -2.81 18.31
C LEU A 232 -10.50 -1.43 17.71
N GLY A 233 -11.58 -0.78 18.16
CA GLY A 233 -11.95 0.58 17.74
C GLY A 233 -10.99 1.67 18.21
N GLN A 234 -10.41 1.54 19.41
CA GLN A 234 -9.35 2.45 19.88
C GLN A 234 -8.07 2.25 19.08
N LEU A 235 -7.63 1.00 18.88
CA LEU A 235 -6.46 0.67 18.07
C LEU A 235 -6.59 1.20 16.64
N ARG A 236 -7.76 1.03 16.00
CA ARG A 236 -8.03 1.61 14.68
C ARG A 236 -7.87 3.12 14.67
N ARG A 237 -8.44 3.83 15.65
CA ARG A 237 -8.31 5.30 15.75
C ARG A 237 -6.87 5.73 15.97
N ASP A 238 -6.11 5.01 16.78
CA ASP A 238 -4.72 5.32 17.03
C ASP A 238 -3.89 5.12 15.75
N VAL A 239 -4.11 4.04 15.00
CA VAL A 239 -3.49 3.82 13.67
C VAL A 239 -3.78 4.99 12.73
N THR A 240 -5.05 5.35 12.55
CA THR A 240 -5.45 6.36 11.55
C THR A 240 -5.03 7.78 11.94
N LYS A 241 -4.87 8.08 13.24
CA LYS A 241 -4.44 9.39 13.74
C LYS A 241 -2.95 9.48 14.06
N SER A 242 -2.22 8.36 13.97
CA SER A 242 -0.80 8.30 14.31
C SER A 242 0.10 9.09 13.34
N ARG A 243 -0.44 9.50 12.19
CA ARG A 243 0.26 10.25 11.14
C ARG A 243 -0.51 11.52 10.79
N LYS A 244 0.24 12.60 10.56
CA LYS A 244 -0.30 13.83 9.97
C LYS A 244 -0.62 13.59 8.51
N ILE A 245 -1.87 13.87 8.12
CA ILE A 245 -2.36 13.75 6.75
C ILE A 245 -2.87 15.12 6.29
N VAL A 246 -2.43 15.58 5.12
CA VAL A 246 -2.90 16.82 4.49
C VAL A 246 -4.21 16.52 3.76
N LYS A 247 -5.32 16.59 4.50
CA LYS A 247 -6.65 16.14 4.05
C LYS A 247 -7.17 16.89 2.81
N GLN A 248 -6.73 18.13 2.61
CA GLN A 248 -7.17 19.00 1.52
C GLN A 248 -6.78 18.45 0.13
N GLU A 249 -5.71 17.64 0.06
CA GLU A 249 -5.17 17.11 -1.19
C GLU A 249 -5.81 15.77 -1.61
N ILE A 250 -6.49 15.08 -0.68
CA ILE A 250 -7.07 13.75 -0.93
C ILE A 250 -8.16 13.77 -2.03
N PRO A 251 -9.04 14.78 -2.15
CA PRO A 251 -10.00 14.83 -3.26
C PRO A 251 -9.33 14.82 -4.63
N ALA A 252 -8.18 15.47 -4.80
CA ALA A 252 -7.43 15.45 -6.05
C ALA A 252 -6.86 14.06 -6.35
N LEU A 253 -6.38 13.34 -5.32
CA LEU A 253 -5.97 11.94 -5.46
C LEU A 253 -7.14 11.04 -5.87
N ILE A 254 -8.31 11.18 -5.23
CA ILE A 254 -9.53 10.42 -5.57
C ILE A 254 -9.89 10.67 -7.03
N ALA A 255 -10.00 11.94 -7.43
CA ALA A 255 -10.32 12.30 -8.81
C ALA A 255 -9.32 11.68 -9.79
N ALA A 256 -8.02 11.76 -9.52
CA ALA A 256 -7.00 11.24 -10.42
C ALA A 256 -7.00 9.69 -10.51
N VAL A 257 -7.27 8.99 -9.40
CA VAL A 257 -7.47 7.53 -9.40
C VAL A 257 -8.67 7.16 -10.29
N CYS A 258 -9.71 8.00 -10.27
CA CYS A 258 -10.95 7.80 -11.01
C CYS A 258 -10.89 8.25 -12.48
N ASP A 259 -10.16 9.30 -12.83
CA ASP A 259 -10.02 9.79 -14.21
C ASP A 259 -9.27 8.78 -15.10
N GLY A 260 -8.36 7.99 -14.51
CA GLY A 260 -7.75 6.85 -15.18
C GLY A 260 -8.71 5.70 -15.48
N LEU A 261 -10.00 5.81 -15.13
CA LEU A 261 -11.10 4.85 -15.41
C LEU A 261 -11.94 5.29 -16.63
N GLN A 262 -11.81 6.55 -17.07
CA GLN A 262 -12.46 7.06 -18.28
C GLN A 262 -11.49 6.98 -19.47
N ASN A 263 -11.96 6.44 -20.60
CA ASN A 263 -11.18 6.13 -21.80
C ASN A 263 -10.21 7.24 -22.28
N PRO A 264 -9.03 6.88 -22.86
CA PRO A 264 -8.16 7.82 -23.54
C PRO A 264 -8.66 8.03 -24.98
N THR A 265 -9.74 8.77 -25.15
CA THR A 265 -9.98 9.53 -26.39
C THR A 265 -9.99 11.03 -26.14
N GLY A 266 -9.96 11.47 -24.88
CA GLY A 266 -9.70 12.86 -24.51
C GLY A 266 -8.22 13.08 -24.23
N SER A 267 -7.56 13.84 -25.09
CA SER A 267 -6.25 14.42 -24.82
C SER A 267 -6.22 15.09 -23.44
N PHE A 268 -5.45 14.55 -22.50
CA PHE A 268 -5.13 15.26 -21.26
C PHE A 268 -4.19 16.43 -21.61
N LYS A 269 -4.77 17.62 -21.85
CA LYS A 269 -4.01 18.87 -21.84
C LYS A 269 -3.78 19.23 -20.37
N PHE A 270 -2.58 18.93 -19.86
CA PHE A 270 -2.07 19.59 -18.66
C PHE A 270 -1.96 21.09 -19.00
N HIS A 271 -2.94 21.90 -18.60
CA HIS A 271 -2.74 23.34 -18.48
C HIS A 271 -1.91 23.58 -17.22
N LEU A 272 -0.60 23.41 -17.38
CA LEU A 272 0.41 24.01 -16.50
C LEU A 272 0.38 25.52 -16.74
N SER A 273 -0.61 26.19 -16.18
CA SER A 273 -0.66 27.64 -16.11
C SER A 273 -1.39 28.04 -14.84
N MET A 274 -0.64 28.14 -13.75
CA MET A 274 -0.63 29.26 -12.80
C MET A 274 0.32 28.88 -11.66
N TRP A 275 1.09 29.87 -11.20
CA TRP A 275 2.17 29.78 -10.19
C TRP A 275 3.57 29.45 -10.74
N LEU A 276 4.01 30.24 -11.72
CA LEU A 276 5.26 31.00 -11.61
C LEU A 276 4.91 32.49 -11.68
#